data_AF-A0A9P7BKC1-F1
#
_entry.id   AF-A0A9P7BKC1-F1
#
_cell.length_a   1.000
_cell.length_b   1.000
_cell.length_c   1.000
_cell.angle_alpha   90.00
_cell.angle_beta   90.00
_cell.angle_gamma   90.00
#
_symmetry.space_group_name_H-M   'P 1'
#
loop_
_entity.id
_entity.type
_entity.pdbx_description
1 polymer ?
#
loop_
_entity_poly.entity_id
_entity_poly.type
_entity_poly.pdbx_seq_one_letter_code
_entity_poly.pdbx_strand_id
1 'polypeptide(L)'
;MTSLLNTRTAFNSHETFNPPDISQQTNSINFRIATLNCRSIAKTADVSVQNHFIRYLRTRSLNILALQETHASTIPVVSTQLAK
;
A
#
# COMPACT_ATOMS: atom_id res chain seq x y z
N MET A 1 -27.94 -20.55 -13.82
CA MET A 1 -27.92 -19.38 -12.92
C MET A 1 -26.92 -19.64 -11.81
N THR A 2 -25.97 -18.71 -11.67
CA THR A 2 -24.96 -18.49 -10.61
C THR A 2 -23.91 -19.55 -10.30
N SER A 3 -22.67 -19.17 -10.62
CA SER A 3 -21.40 -19.82 -10.31
C SER A 3 -21.08 -19.78 -8.81
N LEU A 4 -20.27 -20.75 -8.36
CA LEU A 4 -19.42 -20.60 -7.18
C LEU A 4 -17.96 -20.75 -7.60
N LEU A 5 -17.32 -19.59 -7.70
CA LEU A 5 -15.89 -19.31 -7.54
C LEU A 5 -15.26 -20.15 -6.41
N ASN A 6 -13.95 -20.41 -6.33
CA ASN A 6 -12.77 -20.18 -7.16
C ASN A 6 -11.65 -20.82 -6.33
N THR A 7 -11.07 -21.93 -6.78
CA THR A 7 -10.01 -22.62 -6.02
C THR A 7 -8.71 -22.57 -6.79
N ARG A 8 -7.67 -22.11 -6.07
CA ARG A 8 -6.23 -22.33 -6.29
C ARG A 8 -5.54 -21.33 -7.22
N THR A 9 -4.81 -20.45 -6.56
CA THR A 9 -3.60 -19.76 -7.04
C THR A 9 -2.70 -20.70 -7.82
N ALA A 10 -2.41 -20.37 -9.07
CA ALA A 10 -1.30 -20.94 -9.83
C ALA A 10 -0.48 -19.78 -10.42
N PHE A 11 0.65 -19.48 -9.79
CA PHE A 11 1.70 -18.68 -10.40
C PHE A 11 2.48 -19.60 -11.34
N ASN A 12 2.38 -19.37 -12.65
CA ASN A 12 3.18 -20.06 -13.65
C ASN A 12 3.83 -18.99 -14.54
N SER A 13 5.09 -18.66 -14.27
CA SER A 13 5.95 -17.87 -15.15
C SER A 13 6.98 -18.82 -15.76
N HIS A 14 6.83 -19.13 -17.04
CA HIS A 14 7.77 -19.93 -17.81
C HIS A 14 8.81 -19.00 -18.42
N GLU A 15 10.03 -19.00 -17.87
CA GLU A 15 11.15 -18.20 -18.33
C GLU A 15 12.18 -19.14 -19.00
N THR A 16 12.23 -19.15 -20.33
CA THR A 16 13.36 -19.75 -21.07
C THR A 16 14.49 -18.74 -21.16
N PHE A 17 15.55 -18.97 -20.37
CA PHE A 17 16.78 -18.20 -20.36
C PHE A 17 17.71 -18.62 -21.52
N ASN A 18 18.16 -17.64 -22.31
CA ASN A 18 19.48 -17.68 -22.96
C ASN A 18 20.29 -16.48 -22.47
N PRO A 19 21.59 -16.63 -22.15
CA PRO A 19 22.39 -15.55 -21.58
C PRO A 19 23.02 -14.68 -22.68
N PRO A 20 23.30 -13.41 -22.36
CA PRO A 20 24.69 -13.03 -22.35
C PRO A 20 25.10 -12.47 -20.99
N ASP A 21 26.26 -12.97 -20.55
CA ASP A 21 27.11 -12.47 -19.49
C ASP A 21 27.41 -10.98 -19.72
N ILE A 22 26.66 -10.12 -19.04
CA ILE A 22 27.05 -8.73 -18.82
C ILE A 22 27.17 -8.62 -17.32
N SER A 23 28.40 -8.49 -16.85
CA SER A 23 28.74 -7.94 -15.54
C SER A 23 28.28 -6.48 -15.47
N GLN A 24 26.96 -6.28 -15.53
CA GLN A 24 26.34 -5.04 -15.10
C GLN A 24 26.54 -5.04 -13.60
N GLN A 25 27.52 -4.26 -13.16
CA GLN A 25 27.52 -3.72 -11.80
C GLN A 25 26.22 -2.94 -11.66
N THR A 26 25.14 -3.66 -11.36
CA THR A 26 23.87 -3.06 -10.98
C THR A 26 24.18 -2.42 -9.64
N ASN A 27 24.44 -1.11 -9.68
CA ASN A 27 24.48 -0.33 -8.46
C ASN A 27 23.17 -0.62 -7.75
N SER A 28 23.25 -1.38 -6.67
CA SER A 28 22.12 -1.83 -5.88
C SER A 28 21.47 -0.58 -5.29
N ILE A 29 20.48 -0.03 -6.00
CA ILE A 29 19.65 1.05 -5.49
C ILE A 29 18.76 0.38 -4.45
N ASN A 30 18.97 0.71 -3.17
CA ASN A 30 18.17 0.19 -2.08
C ASN A 30 16.79 0.87 -2.09
N PHE A 31 15.93 0.43 -3.01
CA PHE A 31 14.59 0.96 -3.19
C PHE A 31 13.58 0.19 -2.33
N ARG A 32 13.08 0.83 -1.27
CA ARG A 32 12.20 0.22 -0.27
C ARG A 32 10.75 0.58 -0.53
N ILE A 33 9.96 -0.43 -0.90
CA ILE A 33 8.51 -0.30 -1.09
C ILE A 33 7.81 -1.08 0.01
N ALA A 34 6.75 -0.52 0.59
CA ALA A 34 5.87 -1.24 1.50
C ALA A 34 4.41 -1.03 1.12
N THR A 35 3.58 -2.00 1.50
CA THR A 35 2.12 -1.94 1.43
C THR A 35 1.54 -2.06 2.83
N LEU A 36 0.43 -1.38 3.08
CA LEU A 36 -0.26 -1.42 4.36
C LEU A 36 -1.77 -1.42 4.15
N ASN A 37 -2.44 -2.37 4.79
CA ASN A 37 -3.88 -2.37 4.93
C ASN A 37 -4.29 -1.60 6.18
N CYS A 38 -5.07 -0.54 6.01
CA CYS A 38 -5.48 0.35 7.08
C CYS A 38 -6.73 -0.11 7.85
N ARG A 39 -7.33 -1.27 7.51
CA ARG A 39 -8.54 -1.77 8.18
C ARG A 39 -8.35 -1.92 9.70
N SER A 40 -7.18 -2.39 10.15
CA SER A 40 -6.87 -2.54 11.59
C SER A 40 -6.65 -1.20 12.29
N ILE A 41 -6.06 -0.22 11.60
CA ILE A 41 -5.87 1.15 12.11
C ILE A 41 -7.23 1.84 12.26
N ALA A 42 -8.09 1.72 11.25
CA ALA A 42 -9.43 2.31 11.26
C ALA A 42 -10.33 1.70 12.34
N LYS A 43 -10.14 0.42 12.70
CA LYS A 43 -10.86 -0.25 13.81
C LYS A 43 -10.36 0.14 15.19
N THR A 44 -9.20 0.79 15.29
CA THR A 44 -8.63 1.18 16.58
C THR A 44 -9.36 2.41 17.10
N ALA A 45 -10.13 2.29 18.18
CA ALA A 45 -10.88 3.41 18.76
C ALA A 45 -9.97 4.48 19.42
N ASP A 46 -8.75 4.10 19.79
CA ASP A 46 -7.78 5.00 20.42
C ASP A 46 -7.00 5.82 19.37
N VAL A 47 -7.29 7.11 19.31
CA VAL A 47 -6.64 8.09 18.43
C VAL A 47 -5.13 8.21 18.73
N SER A 48 -4.70 8.01 19.97
CA SER A 48 -3.28 8.03 20.34
C SER A 48 -2.52 6.91 19.65
N VAL A 49 -3.08 5.70 19.66
CA VAL A 49 -2.48 4.53 18.99
C VAL A 49 -2.41 4.74 17.48
N GLN A 50 -3.47 5.29 16.86
CA GLN A 50 -3.44 5.63 15.44
C GLN A 50 -2.32 6.65 15.13
N ASN A 51 -2.23 7.73 15.89
CA ASN A 51 -1.19 8.76 15.71
C ASN A 51 0.21 8.20 15.91
N HIS A 52 0.40 7.33 16.90
CA HIS A 52 1.68 6.66 17.16
C HIS A 52 2.08 5.75 16.00
N PHE A 53 1.12 5.02 15.44
CA PHE A 53 1.34 4.16 14.28
C PHE A 53 1.72 4.96 13.03
N ILE A 54 1.02 6.06 12.75
CA ILE A 54 1.37 6.97 11.64
C ILE A 54 2.77 7.56 11.84
N ARG A 55 3.13 7.96 13.07
CA ARG A 55 4.47 8.43 13.39
C ARG A 55 5.51 7.35 13.14
N TYR A 56 5.25 6.12 13.55
CA TYR A 56 6.12 4.99 13.28
C TYR A 56 6.33 4.76 11.77
N LEU A 57 5.29 4.83 10.94
CA LEU A 57 5.44 4.74 9.48
C LEU A 57 6.38 5.81 8.92
N ARG A 58 6.31 7.04 9.44
CA ARG A 58 7.21 8.14 9.02
C ARG A 58 8.67 7.91 9.42
N THR A 59 8.94 7.13 10.46
CA THR A 59 10.32 6.76 10.85
C THR A 59 10.92 5.67 9.96
N ARG A 60 10.10 4.99 9.15
CA ARG A 60 10.61 3.98 8.21
C ARG A 60 11.22 4.69 7.01
N SER A 61 12.42 4.29 6.64
CA SER A 61 13.11 4.76 5.43
C SER A 61 12.50 4.10 4.18
N LEU A 62 11.23 4.37 3.88
CA LEU A 62 10.53 3.86 2.71
C LEU A 62 10.60 4.88 1.58
N ASN A 63 10.82 4.40 0.36
CA ASN A 63 10.72 5.24 -0.83
C ASN A 63 9.27 5.35 -1.30
N ILE A 64 8.51 4.26 -1.21
CA ILE A 64 7.08 4.22 -1.56
C ILE A 64 6.32 3.45 -0.48
N LEU A 65 5.19 4.01 -0.06
CA LEU A 65 4.22 3.35 0.80
C LEU A 65 2.84 3.37 0.12
N ALA A 66 2.30 2.21 -0.18
CA ALA A 66 0.95 2.06 -0.72
C ALA A 66 -0.03 1.69 0.39
N LEU A 67 -1.17 2.39 0.46
CA LEU A 67 -2.20 2.20 1.47
C LEU A 67 -3.44 1.55 0.85
N GLN A 68 -4.02 0.58 1.56
CA GLN A 68 -5.24 -0.12 1.17
C GLN A 68 -6.30 0.08 2.25
N GLU A 69 -7.58 0.11 1.87
CA GLU A 69 -8.70 0.13 2.82
C GLU A 69 -8.63 1.27 3.85
N THR A 70 -8.36 2.49 3.39
CA THR A 70 -8.10 3.67 4.26
C THR A 70 -9.33 4.19 4.98
N HIS A 71 -10.55 3.82 4.59
CA HIS A 71 -11.84 4.22 5.17
C HIS A 71 -11.90 5.69 5.63
N ALA A 72 -11.21 6.60 4.93
CA ALA A 72 -11.19 8.01 5.27
C ALA A 72 -12.61 8.54 5.09
N SER A 73 -13.26 8.94 6.18
CA SER A 73 -14.53 9.63 6.10
C SER A 73 -14.28 10.94 5.35
N THR A 74 -14.92 11.09 4.20
CA THR A 74 -14.92 12.34 3.45
C THR A 74 -15.51 13.41 4.36
N ILE A 75 -14.66 14.30 4.91
CA ILE A 75 -15.15 15.54 5.48
C ILE A 75 -15.71 16.31 4.27
N PRO A 76 -17.02 16.57 4.18
CA PRO A 76 -17.53 17.40 3.11
C PRO A 76 -16.83 18.74 3.22
N VAL A 77 -16.12 19.14 2.16
CA VAL A 77 -15.59 20.49 2.04
C VAL A 77 -16.79 21.41 1.98
N VAL A 78 -17.26 21.87 3.14
CA VAL A 78 -18.31 22.89 3.22
C VAL A 78 -17.67 24.16 2.66
N SER A 79 -17.90 24.41 1.38
CA SER A 79 -17.74 25.73 0.80
C SER A 79 -18.77 26.63 1.50
N THR A 80 -18.37 27.30 2.58
CA THR A 80 -19.11 28.43 3.12
C THR A 80 -19.09 29.54 2.07
N GLN A 81 -19.99 29.46 1.10
CA GLN A 81 -20.39 30.60 0.28
C GLN A 81 -21.13 31.56 1.22
N LEU A 82 -20.45 32.67 1.50
CA LEU A 82 -20.96 33.83 2.23
C LEU A 82 -22.23 34.33 1.54
N ALA A 83 -23.40 34.08 2.15
CA ALA A 83 -24.64 34.73 1.76
C ALA A 83 -24.48 36.24 1.99
N LYS A 84 -24.75 37.02 0.94
CA LYS A 84 -24.80 38.48 0.95
C LYS A 84 -26.26 38.91 0.95
#